data_AF-A0A5N8YAT3-F1
#
_entry.id   AF-A0A5N8YAT3-F1
#
_cell.length_a   1.000
_cell.length_b   1.000
_cell.length_c   1.000
_cell.angle_alpha   90.00
_cell.angle_beta   90.00
_cell.angle_gamma   90.00
#
_symmetry.space_group_name_H-M   'P 1'
#
loop_
_entity.id
_entity.type
_entity.pdbx_description
1 polymer ?
#
loop_
_entity_poly.entity_id
_entity_poly.type
_entity_poly.pdbx_seq_one_letter_code
_entity_poly.pdbx_strand_id
1 'polypeptide(L)' 'MELFHLLQKAGIIADSIIQEEQPYNDPHLKERKFFVEVTNPEIGTYATPGSTDKMPKVPFSIRKPPGLL' A
#
# COMPACT_ATOMS: atom_id res chain seq x y z
N MET A 1 4.49 20.48 -12.14
CA MET A 1 3.08 20.07 -12.00
C MET A 1 2.82 19.05 -13.09
N GLU A 2 2.57 17.80 -12.72
CA GLU A 2 2.33 16.69 -13.66
C GLU A 2 0.97 16.82 -14.38
N LEU A 3 0.88 16.35 -15.64
CA LEU A 3 -0.31 16.47 -16.50
C LEU A 3 -1.59 15.90 -15.86
N PHE A 4 -1.48 14.75 -15.18
CA PHE A 4 -2.64 14.09 -14.57
C PHE A 4 -3.30 14.96 -13.48
N HIS A 5 -2.54 15.77 -12.73
CA HIS A 5 -3.11 16.70 -11.74
C HIS A 5 -3.97 17.80 -12.39
N LEU A 6 -3.58 18.27 -13.59
CA LEU A 6 -4.39 19.23 -14.34
C LEU A 6 -5.71 18.60 -14.80
N LEU A 7 -5.65 17.37 -15.30
CA LEU A 7 -6.81 16.62 -15.76
C LEU A 7 -7.77 16.31 -14.59
N GLN A 8 -7.25 15.83 -13.46
CA GLN A 8 -8.02 15.58 -12.24
C GLN A 8 -8.72 16.85 -11.74
N LYS A 9 -8.04 18.01 -11.76
CA LYS A 9 -8.65 19.30 -11.39
C LYS A 9 -9.81 19.70 -12.31
N ALA A 10 -9.80 19.26 -13.57
CA ALA A 10 -10.89 19.43 -14.52
C ALA A 10 -11.98 18.34 -14.42
N GLY A 11 -11.88 17.41 -13.47
CA GLY A 11 -12.82 16.29 -13.28
C GLY A 11 -12.57 15.11 -14.22
N ILE A 12 -11.46 15.08 -14.94
CA ILE A 12 -11.09 13.98 -15.84
C ILE A 12 -10.32 12.93 -15.02
N ILE A 13 -10.75 11.68 -15.12
CA ILE A 13 -10.09 10.54 -14.47
C ILE A 13 -8.75 10.31 -15.18
N ALA A 14 -7.67 10.65 -14.50
CA ALA A 14 -6.30 10.45 -14.96
C ALA A 14 -5.41 10.14 -13.76
N ASP A 15 -4.42 9.29 -13.96
CA ASP A 15 -3.38 8.98 -12.98
C ASP A 15 -2.07 8.67 -13.71
N SER A 16 -0.97 8.69 -12.97
CA SER A 16 0.34 8.26 -13.46
C SER A 16 0.44 6.74 -13.56
N ILE A 17 1.25 6.25 -14.49
CA ILE A 17 1.69 4.85 -14.47
C ILE A 17 2.81 4.76 -13.44
N ILE A 18 2.58 3.96 -12.39
CA ILE A 18 3.53 3.75 -11.31
C ILE A 18 4.38 2.50 -11.55
N GLN A 19 5.69 2.60 -11.30
CA GLN A 19 6.66 1.51 -11.22
C GLN A 19 6.64 0.90 -9.81
N GLU A 20 7.25 -0.27 -9.67
CA GLU A 20 7.12 -1.15 -8.49
C GLU A 20 7.49 -0.49 -7.14
N GLU A 21 8.45 0.42 -7.11
CA GLU A 21 8.91 1.06 -5.87
C GLU A 21 8.01 2.22 -5.41
N GLN A 22 7.29 2.84 -6.36
CA GLN A 22 6.49 4.05 -6.10
C GLN A 22 5.29 3.81 -5.16
N PRO A 23 4.56 2.67 -5.21
CA PRO A 23 3.49 2.35 -4.27
C PRO A 23 3.86 2.48 -2.80
N TYR A 24 5.08 2.13 -2.40
CA TYR A 24 5.52 2.24 -1.00
C TYR A 24 5.56 3.70 -0.51
N ASN A 25 5.67 4.65 -1.45
CA ASN A 25 5.69 6.07 -1.18
C ASN A 25 4.40 6.81 -1.50
N ASP A 26 3.40 6.12 -2.06
CA ASP A 26 2.12 6.71 -2.44
C ASP A 26 1.38 7.30 -1.23
N PRO A 27 0.95 8.58 -1.29
CA PRO A 27 0.25 9.24 -0.19
C PRO A 27 -1.03 8.54 0.24
N HIS A 28 -1.82 8.01 -0.70
CA HIS A 28 -3.07 7.32 -0.38
C HIS A 28 -2.82 5.98 0.31
N LEU A 29 -1.82 5.21 -0.14
CA LEU A 29 -1.45 3.94 0.49
C LEU A 29 -0.86 4.15 1.90
N LYS A 30 -0.09 5.23 2.10
CA LYS A 30 0.42 5.65 3.42
C LYS A 30 -0.71 6.05 4.37
N GLU A 31 -1.61 6.93 3.92
CA GLU A 31 -2.77 7.37 4.72
C GLU A 31 -3.64 6.18 5.17
N ARG A 32 -3.77 5.17 4.30
CA ARG A 32 -4.55 3.96 4.58
C ARG A 32 -3.81 2.93 5.43
N LYS A 33 -2.52 3.12 5.71
CA LYS A 33 -1.64 2.13 6.36
C LYS A 33 -1.69 0.79 5.63
N PHE A 34 -1.66 0.82 4.30
CA PHE A 34 -1.86 -0.36 3.47
C PHE A 34 -0.71 -1.36 3.62
N PHE A 35 0.54 -0.89 3.56
CA PHE A 35 1.69 -1.73 3.85
C PHE A 35 1.94 -1.80 5.35
N VAL A 36 2.18 -3.00 5.86
CA VAL A 36 2.45 -3.27 7.28
C VAL A 36 3.82 -3.91 7.42
N GLU A 37 4.54 -3.53 8.48
CA GLU A 37 5.83 -4.14 8.80
C GLU A 37 5.64 -5.52 9.44
N VAL A 38 6.40 -6.49 8.96
CA VAL A 38 6.40 -7.86 9.47
C VAL A 38 7.85 -8.28 9.69
N THR A 39 8.13 -8.88 10.84
CA THR A 39 9.44 -9.46 11.15
C THR A 39 9.39 -10.97 10.98
N ASN A 40 10.25 -11.49 10.12
CA ASN A 40 10.53 -12.91 9.98
C ASN A 40 11.90 -13.23 10.60
N PRO A 41 12.04 -14.34 11.37
CA PRO A 41 13.31 -14.71 12.02
C PRO A 41 14.50 -14.88 11.07
N GLU A 42 14.27 -15.24 9.81
CA GLU A 42 15.33 -15.60 8.85
C GLU A 42 15.69 -14.45 7.91
N ILE A 43 14.72 -13.63 7.51
CA ILE A 43 14.91 -12.56 6.51
C ILE A 43 14.76 -11.13 7.06
N GLY A 44 14.51 -10.99 8.36
CA GLY A 44 14.40 -9.70 9.04
C GLY A 44 13.03 -9.03 8.88
N THR A 45 13.01 -7.70 9.00
CA THR A 45 11.78 -6.89 8.93
C THR A 45 11.59 -6.30 7.54
N TYR A 46 10.38 -6.45 6.99
CA TYR A 46 10.02 -5.92 5.69
C TYR A 46 8.55 -5.50 5.64
N ALA A 47 8.22 -4.63 4.68
CA ALA A 47 6.85 -4.20 4.42
C ALA A 47 6.11 -5.23 3.55
N THR A 48 4.91 -5.60 3.95
CA THR A 48 4.03 -6.48 3.17
C THR A 48 2.65 -5.84 2.98
N PRO A 49 1.96 -6.08 1.86
CA PRO A 49 0.57 -5.65 1.71
C PRO A 49 -0.31 -6.18 2.85
N GLY A 50 -1.08 -5.27 3.45
CA GLY A 50 -2.16 -5.60 4.39
C GLY A 50 -3.43 -6.02 3.67
N SER A 51 -4.58 -5.82 4.32
CA SER A 51 -5.88 -6.10 3.68
C SER A 51 -6.24 -5.01 2.66
N THR A 52 -6.81 -5.43 1.53
CA THR A 52 -7.44 -4.54 0.55
C THR A 52 -8.69 -3.86 1.09
N ASP A 53 -9.36 -4.50 2.06
CA ASP A 53 -10.68 -4.13 2.54
C ASP A 53 -10.65 -3.69 4.01
N LYS A 54 -11.41 -2.65 4.33
CA LYS A 54 -11.58 -2.19 5.72
C LYS A 54 -12.83 -2.83 6.33
N MET A 55 -12.62 -3.71 7.29
CA MET A 55 -13.69 -4.35 8.06
C MET A 55 -13.66 -3.84 9.51
N PRO A 56 -14.30 -2.69 9.83
CA PRO A 56 -14.11 -2.03 11.13
C PRO A 56 -14.59 -2.86 12.33
N LYS A 57 -15.56 -3.77 12.14
CA LYS A 57 -16.06 -4.66 13.19
C LYS A 57 -15.18 -5.91 13.39
N VAL A 58 -14.42 -6.31 12.37
CA VAL A 58 -13.58 -7.50 12.37
C VAL A 58 -12.27 -7.16 11.63
N PRO A 59 -11.39 -6.35 12.23
CA PRO A 59 -10.23 -5.84 11.54
C PRO A 59 -9.28 -6.99 11.17
N PHE A 60 -8.80 -6.96 9.93
CA PHE A 60 -7.75 -7.85 9.48
C PHE A 60 -6.42 -7.49 10.15
N SER A 61 -5.65 -8.50 10.53
CA SER A 61 -4.31 -8.34 11.11
C SER A 61 -3.41 -9.49 10.66
N ILE A 62 -2.21 -9.17 10.19
CA ILE A 62 -1.17 -10.17 9.96
C ILE A 62 -0.56 -10.53 11.32
N ARG A 63 -0.73 -11.79 11.74
CA ARG A 63 -0.28 -12.27 13.06
C ARG A 63 0.98 -13.11 13.03
N LYS A 64 1.39 -13.58 11.85
CA LYS A 64 2.58 -14.40 11.64
C LYS A 64 3.23 -14.00 10.32
N PRO A 65 4.56 -14.01 10.22
CA PRO A 65 5.22 -13.88 8.94
C PRO A 65 4.84 -15.04 8.01
N PRO A 66 4.87 -14.84 6.68
CA PRO A 66 4.82 -15.93 5.71
C PRO A 66 5.80 -17.04 6.08
N GLY A 67 5.34 -18.29 5.94
CA GLY A 67 6.22 -19.44 6.04
C GLY A 67 7.22 -19.43 4.89
N LEU A 68 8.42 -19.92 5.16
CA LEU A 68 9.43 -20.15 4.13
C LEU A 68 9.17 -21.53 3.51
N LEU A 69 9.41 -21.65 2.21
CA LEU A 69 9.28 -22.91 1.46
C LEU A 69 10.51 -23.78 1.63
#